data_AF-J9DVK2-F1
#
_entry.id   AF-J9DVK2-F1
#
_cell.length_a   1.000
_cell.length_b   1.000
_cell.length_c   1.000
_cell.angle_alpha   90.00
_cell.angle_beta   90.00
_cell.angle_gamma   90.00
#
_symmetry.space_group_name_H-M   'P 1'
#
loop_
_entity.id
_entity.type
_entity.pdbx_description
1 polymer ?
#
loop_
_entity_poly.entity_id
_entity_poly.type
_entity_poly.pdbx_seq_one_letter_code
_entity_poly.pdbx_strand_id
1 'polypeptide(L)'
;MTDCISRYLRRKGEFLVSESVDHEPGTSKNPIHYIQALLDLKNQFDHFLLDAFDNDKTFKQKIQSDFEYFLNLNPKSPEYLSLYMDDKLKKGMKLMNESEQESLQDKSMVLFRFLQEKDVFERYYKSHLAKRLLLQKSMSDDAEKAMVSKLKTECGCQFTSKLEGMFKDIELSNILMGDFRDYKERTEIAHDSVDITVRVLTSGYWPTQAAPDCVLPPVAAQAFESFRTFYLSKHNG
;
A
#
# COMPACT_ATOMS: atom_id res chain seq x y z
N MET A 1 15.71 12.31 34.22
CA MET A 1 14.25 12.08 34.07
C MET A 1 13.93 11.45 32.72
N THR A 2 14.50 11.96 31.63
CA THR A 2 14.49 11.37 30.27
C THR A 2 14.83 9.88 30.25
N ASP A 3 15.85 9.43 30.97
CA ASP A 3 16.27 8.02 30.99
C ASP A 3 15.26 7.07 31.64
N CYS A 4 14.47 7.55 32.59
CA CYS A 4 13.43 6.72 33.23
C CYS A 4 12.26 6.53 32.28
N ILE A 5 11.84 7.60 31.59
CA ILE A 5 10.78 7.56 30.57
C ILE A 5 11.21 6.65 29.42
N SER A 6 12.47 6.78 28.98
CA SER A 6 13.02 5.94 27.92
C SER A 6 13.01 4.46 28.28
N ARG A 7 13.49 4.10 29.48
CA ARG A 7 13.45 2.71 29.97
C ARG A 7 12.02 2.16 30.04
N TYR A 8 11.07 2.96 30.53
CA TYR A 8 9.67 2.56 30.59
C TYR A 8 9.06 2.36 29.19
N LEU A 9 9.28 3.31 28.28
CA LEU A 9 8.78 3.25 26.90
C LEU A 9 9.39 2.07 26.15
N ARG A 10 10.71 1.87 26.21
CA ARG A 10 11.37 0.72 25.58
C ARG A 10 10.81 -0.60 26.06
N ARG A 11 10.69 -0.80 27.39
CA ARG A 11 10.13 -2.03 27.94
C ARG A 11 8.70 -2.29 27.45
N LYS A 12 7.86 -1.25 27.38
CA LYS A 12 6.48 -1.37 26.91
C LYS A 12 6.42 -1.64 25.40
N GLY A 13 7.24 -0.95 24.60
CA GLY A 13 7.35 -1.15 23.16
C GLY A 13 7.91 -2.53 22.81
N GLU A 14 8.98 -2.95 23.48
CA GLU A 14 9.54 -4.30 23.37
C GLU A 14 8.50 -5.36 23.69
N PHE A 15 7.68 -5.20 24.73
CA PHE A 15 6.60 -6.15 25.04
C PHE A 15 5.58 -6.25 23.89
N LEU A 16 5.14 -5.11 23.34
CA LEU A 16 4.22 -5.09 22.19
C LEU A 16 4.82 -5.78 20.96
N VAL A 17 6.12 -5.63 20.76
CA VAL A 17 6.84 -6.13 19.59
C VAL A 17 7.31 -7.59 19.76
N SER A 18 7.72 -8.01 20.96
CA SER A 18 8.29 -9.33 21.26
C SER A 18 7.26 -10.45 21.31
N GLU A 19 6.03 -10.18 21.76
CA GLU A 19 4.95 -11.17 21.67
C GLU A 19 4.60 -11.55 20.21
N SER A 20 5.24 -10.95 19.20
CA SER A 20 5.14 -11.35 17.78
C SER A 20 6.20 -12.38 17.34
N VAL A 21 7.21 -12.67 18.18
CA VAL A 21 8.40 -13.46 17.82
C VAL A 21 8.31 -14.92 18.31
N ASP A 22 7.58 -15.20 19.41
CA ASP A 22 7.78 -16.46 20.18
C ASP A 22 6.61 -17.47 20.25
N HIS A 23 5.59 -17.43 19.38
CA HIS A 23 4.54 -18.46 19.41
C HIS A 23 4.27 -19.14 18.07
N GLU A 24 4.27 -20.48 18.15
CA GLU A 24 3.90 -21.57 17.22
C GLU A 24 3.68 -21.25 15.72
N PRO A 25 4.17 -22.12 14.81
CA PRO A 25 3.88 -22.02 13.38
C PRO A 25 2.37 -22.19 13.11
N GLY A 26 1.62 -21.10 13.13
CA GLY A 26 0.17 -21.09 12.93
C GLY A 26 -0.55 -19.86 13.51
N THR A 27 0.02 -19.21 14.53
CA THR A 27 -0.61 -18.07 15.23
C THR A 27 0.00 -16.75 14.82
N SER A 28 -0.13 -16.39 13.54
CA SER A 28 0.23 -15.05 13.07
C SER A 28 -0.61 -14.02 13.82
N LYS A 29 0.00 -13.22 14.71
CA LYS A 29 -0.67 -12.04 15.28
C LYS A 29 -1.26 -11.19 14.16
N ASN A 30 -2.46 -10.68 14.38
CA ASN A 30 -3.16 -9.84 13.41
C ASN A 30 -2.33 -8.57 13.14
N PRO A 31 -1.79 -8.37 11.91
CA PRO A 31 -0.97 -7.21 11.56
C PRO A 31 -1.66 -5.87 11.84
N ILE A 32 -2.99 -5.85 11.70
CA ILE A 32 -3.80 -4.65 11.91
C ILE A 32 -3.77 -4.24 13.38
N HIS A 33 -3.98 -5.21 14.28
CA HIS A 33 -3.94 -4.97 15.72
C HIS A 33 -2.54 -4.58 16.20
N TYR A 34 -1.51 -5.19 15.64
CA TYR A 34 -0.11 -4.85 15.94
C TYR A 34 0.19 -3.37 15.67
N ILE A 35 -0.11 -2.89 14.46
CA ILE A 35 0.13 -1.50 14.08
C ILE A 35 -0.78 -0.55 14.88
N GLN A 36 -2.04 -0.92 15.12
CA GLN A 36 -2.95 -0.12 15.93
C GLN A 36 -2.41 0.09 17.35
N ALA A 37 -1.92 -0.98 18.02
CA ALA A 37 -1.36 -0.87 19.36
C ALA A 37 -0.14 0.06 19.43
N LEU A 38 0.70 0.06 18.39
CA LEU A 38 1.84 0.98 18.28
C LEU A 38 1.40 2.44 18.08
N LEU A 39 0.37 2.68 17.27
CA LEU A 39 -0.23 4.00 17.10
C LEU A 39 -0.86 4.51 18.40
N ASP A 40 -1.55 3.65 19.13
CA ASP A 40 -2.18 4.00 20.41
C ASP A 40 -1.12 4.33 21.47
N LEU A 41 -0.03 3.56 21.52
CA LEU A 41 1.12 3.86 22.36
C LEU A 41 1.75 5.21 21.97
N LYS A 42 1.90 5.49 20.68
CA LYS A 42 2.44 6.77 20.19
C LYS A 42 1.58 7.94 20.61
N ASN A 43 0.26 7.82 20.42
CA ASN A 43 -0.70 8.83 20.85
C ASN A 43 -0.62 9.07 22.36
N GLN A 44 -0.53 8.01 23.17
CA GLN A 44 -0.39 8.13 24.63
C GLN A 44 0.86 8.93 25.01
N PHE A 45 2.01 8.66 24.38
CA PHE A 45 3.25 9.35 24.70
C PHE A 45 3.30 10.79 24.14
N ASP A 46 2.62 11.07 23.03
CA ASP A 46 2.48 12.42 22.50
C ASP A 46 1.64 13.31 23.44
N HIS A 47 0.52 12.80 23.96
CA HIS A 47 -0.30 13.53 24.94
C HIS A 47 0.48 13.74 26.24
N PHE A 48 1.14 12.70 26.75
CA PHE A 48 1.99 12.81 27.92
C PHE A 48 3.11 13.85 27.76
N LEU A 49 3.75 13.89 26.59
CA LEU A 49 4.79 14.87 26.28
C LEU A 49 4.23 16.31 26.22
N LEU A 50 3.05 16.51 25.65
CA LEU A 50 2.38 17.81 25.61
C LEU A 50 1.99 18.27 27.01
N ASP A 51 1.26 17.44 27.76
CA ASP A 51 0.64 17.83 29.02
C ASP A 51 1.66 17.95 30.17
N ALA A 52 2.64 17.05 30.23
CA ALA A 52 3.58 16.98 31.35
C ALA A 52 4.90 17.72 31.11
N PHE A 53 5.27 17.96 29.86
CA PHE A 53 6.59 18.51 29.49
C PHE A 53 6.52 19.63 28.44
N ASP A 54 5.34 20.17 28.15
CA ASP A 54 5.15 21.29 27.21
C ASP A 54 5.86 21.07 25.86
N ASN A 55 5.79 19.84 25.35
CA ASN A 55 6.41 19.43 24.09
C ASN A 55 7.95 19.61 24.05
N ASP A 56 8.64 19.43 25.18
CA ASP A 56 10.09 19.56 25.26
C ASP A 56 10.82 18.73 24.20
N LYS A 57 11.75 19.38 23.49
CA LYS A 57 12.46 18.80 22.34
C LYS A 57 13.34 17.62 22.71
N THR A 58 13.94 17.63 23.92
CA THR A 58 14.82 16.57 24.39
C THR A 58 14.01 15.30 24.66
N PHE A 59 12.87 15.42 25.34
CA PHE A 59 11.97 14.28 25.55
C PHE A 59 11.37 13.79 24.23
N LYS A 60 10.99 14.68 23.32
CA LYS A 60 10.50 14.33 21.98
C LYS A 60 11.49 13.48 21.20
N GLN A 61 12.74 13.92 21.10
CA GLN A 61 13.81 13.20 20.41
C GLN A 61 14.06 11.83 21.04
N LYS A 62 14.04 11.76 22.37
CA LYS A 62 14.24 10.50 23.09
C LYS A 62 13.11 9.50 22.82
N ILE A 63 11.86 9.95 22.86
CA ILE A 63 10.68 9.14 22.53
C ILE A 63 10.77 8.64 21.08
N GLN A 64 11.10 9.52 20.12
CA GLN A 64 11.27 9.13 18.72
C GLN A 64 12.34 8.04 18.54
N SER A 65 13.51 8.22 19.16
CA SER A 65 14.58 7.23 19.12
C SER A 65 14.18 5.88 19.74
N ASP A 66 13.36 5.89 20.78
CA ASP A 66 12.89 4.66 21.41
C ASP A 66 11.85 3.95 20.54
N PHE A 67 10.94 4.67 19.88
CA PHE A 67 10.03 4.12 18.87
C PHE A 67 10.78 3.48 17.70
N GLU A 68 11.78 4.16 17.17
CA GLU A 68 12.65 3.61 16.13
C GLU A 68 13.36 2.35 16.63
N TYR A 69 13.86 2.34 17.86
CA TYR A 69 14.54 1.18 18.43
C TYR A 69 13.63 -0.07 18.47
N PHE A 70 12.49 -0.01 19.17
CA PHE A 70 11.70 -1.23 19.36
C PHE A 70 10.90 -1.63 18.12
N LEU A 71 10.49 -0.70 17.26
CA LEU A 71 9.74 -1.02 16.04
C LEU A 71 10.57 -1.92 15.11
N ASN A 72 11.88 -1.68 15.03
CA ASN A 72 12.80 -2.43 14.18
C ASN A 72 13.33 -3.71 14.84
N LEU A 73 12.93 -4.05 16.07
CA LEU A 73 13.24 -5.36 16.66
C LEU A 73 12.45 -6.49 16.00
N ASN A 74 11.29 -6.18 15.41
CA ASN A 74 10.50 -7.15 14.64
C ASN A 74 10.71 -6.97 13.14
N PRO A 75 11.32 -7.94 12.44
CA PRO A 75 11.56 -7.85 11.00
C PRO A 75 10.27 -7.85 10.16
N LYS A 76 9.11 -8.20 10.75
CA LYS A 76 7.80 -8.13 10.08
C LYS A 76 7.15 -6.75 10.15
N SER A 77 7.70 -5.80 10.93
CA SER A 77 7.15 -4.44 11.04
C SER A 77 6.90 -3.75 9.69
N PRO A 78 7.81 -3.80 8.69
CA PRO A 78 7.56 -3.24 7.36
C PRO A 78 6.36 -3.86 6.65
N GLU A 79 6.22 -5.18 6.70
CA GLU A 79 5.09 -5.90 6.09
C GLU A 79 3.78 -5.57 6.81
N TYR A 80 3.78 -5.58 8.13
CA TYR A 80 2.59 -5.32 8.93
C TYR A 80 2.07 -3.90 8.74
N LEU A 81 2.96 -2.91 8.63
CA LEU A 81 2.57 -1.54 8.31
C LEU A 81 1.93 -1.46 6.92
N SER A 82 2.49 -2.16 5.93
CA SER A 82 1.92 -2.23 4.59
C SER A 82 0.53 -2.88 4.57
N LEU A 83 0.34 -3.98 5.32
CA LEU A 83 -0.95 -4.65 5.46
C LEU A 83 -1.98 -3.80 6.20
N TYR A 84 -1.55 -3.06 7.23
CA TYR A 84 -2.41 -2.11 7.92
C TYR A 84 -2.93 -1.04 6.96
N MET A 85 -2.05 -0.40 6.20
CA MET A 85 -2.44 0.61 5.22
C MET A 85 -3.38 0.02 4.14
N ASP A 86 -3.08 -1.19 3.64
CA ASP A 86 -3.92 -1.90 2.67
C ASP A 86 -5.35 -2.17 3.19
N ASP A 87 -5.50 -2.63 4.42
CA ASP A 87 -6.82 -2.87 5.03
C ASP A 87 -7.61 -1.56 5.20
N LYS A 88 -6.94 -0.49 5.65
CA LYS A 88 -7.57 0.82 5.80
C LYS A 88 -8.03 1.41 4.47
N LEU A 89 -7.23 1.27 3.40
CA LEU A 89 -7.57 1.71 2.03
C LEU A 89 -8.69 0.88 1.38
N LYS A 90 -8.88 -0.38 1.79
CA LYS A 90 -9.94 -1.26 1.27
C LYS A 90 -11.27 -1.14 2.01
N LYS A 91 -11.25 -1.12 3.35
CA LYS A 91 -12.45 -1.25 4.18
C LYS A 91 -12.66 -0.07 5.12
N GLY A 92 -11.56 0.47 5.65
CA GLY A 92 -11.61 1.53 6.67
C GLY A 92 -12.24 2.83 6.17
N MET A 93 -12.08 3.16 4.89
CA MET A 93 -12.49 4.45 4.33
C MET A 93 -14.00 4.64 4.18
N LYS A 94 -14.81 3.57 4.15
CA LYS A 94 -16.26 3.71 3.89
C LYS A 94 -17.02 4.45 5.00
N LEU A 95 -16.48 4.46 6.22
CA LEU A 95 -17.12 5.02 7.41
C LEU A 95 -16.45 6.31 7.90
N MET A 96 -15.37 6.74 7.24
CA MET A 96 -14.54 7.86 7.67
C MET A 96 -14.76 9.04 6.74
N ASN A 97 -14.75 10.25 7.27
CA ASN A 97 -14.69 11.46 6.43
C ASN A 97 -13.26 11.70 5.90
N GLU A 98 -13.11 12.62 4.96
CA GLU A 98 -11.82 12.91 4.33
C GLU A 98 -10.74 13.34 5.34
N SER A 99 -11.11 14.12 6.36
CA SER A 99 -10.17 14.59 7.40
C SER A 99 -9.69 13.43 8.29
N GLU A 100 -10.59 12.53 8.67
CA GLU A 100 -10.24 11.32 9.42
C GLU A 100 -9.34 10.40 8.61
N GLN A 101 -9.61 10.29 7.30
CA GLN A 101 -8.79 9.53 6.38
C GLN A 101 -7.37 10.09 6.29
N GLU A 102 -7.23 11.40 6.14
CA GLU A 102 -5.94 12.07 6.10
C GLU A 102 -5.18 11.89 7.41
N SER A 103 -5.86 12.07 8.56
CA SER A 103 -5.26 11.85 9.89
C SER A 103 -4.73 10.43 10.05
N LEU A 104 -5.46 9.43 9.55
CA LEU A 104 -5.03 8.04 9.58
C LEU A 104 -3.79 7.79 8.72
N GLN A 105 -3.72 8.38 7.54
CA GLN A 105 -2.55 8.32 6.68
C GLN A 105 -1.34 8.96 7.37
N ASP A 106 -1.50 10.14 7.96
CA ASP A 106 -0.42 10.84 8.66
C ASP A 106 0.11 10.05 9.85
N LYS A 107 -0.77 9.46 10.65
CA LYS A 107 -0.40 8.55 11.75
C LYS A 107 0.41 7.36 11.24
N SER A 108 -0.01 6.77 10.13
CA SER A 108 0.70 5.64 9.51
C SER A 108 2.08 6.07 8.99
N MET A 109 2.19 7.29 8.45
CA MET A 109 3.46 7.86 7.99
C MET A 109 4.43 8.14 9.15
N VAL A 110 3.94 8.48 10.35
CA VAL A 110 4.79 8.61 11.54
C VAL A 110 5.51 7.30 11.84
N LEU A 111 4.81 6.16 11.80
CA LEU A 111 5.45 4.86 11.99
C LEU A 111 6.38 4.50 10.83
N PHE A 112 6.00 4.81 9.60
CA PHE A 112 6.86 4.61 8.43
C PHE A 112 8.21 5.32 8.55
N ARG A 113 8.23 6.55 9.11
CA ARG A 113 9.48 7.29 9.34
C ARG A 113 10.43 6.57 10.31
N PHE A 114 9.87 5.81 11.26
CA PHE A 114 10.64 5.01 12.22
C PHE A 114 11.14 3.68 11.66
N LEU A 115 10.70 3.25 10.46
CA LEU A 115 11.20 2.03 9.85
C LEU A 115 12.61 2.24 9.27
N GLN A 116 13.49 1.27 9.52
CA GLN A 116 14.83 1.21 8.91
C GLN A 116 14.78 0.53 7.53
N GLU A 117 14.09 -0.62 7.42
CA GLU A 117 13.98 -1.40 6.17
C GLU A 117 12.84 -0.89 5.26
N LYS A 118 13.01 0.33 4.72
CA LYS A 118 12.01 0.99 3.86
C LYS A 118 11.86 0.32 2.48
N ASP A 119 12.90 -0.32 1.96
CA ASP A 119 12.88 -1.10 0.73
C ASP A 119 12.03 -2.37 0.87
N VAL A 120 12.09 -3.03 2.03
CA VAL A 120 11.21 -4.16 2.35
C VAL A 120 9.76 -3.69 2.41
N PHE A 121 9.48 -2.57 3.06
CA PHE A 121 8.15 -1.94 3.04
C PHE A 121 7.68 -1.65 1.60
N GLU A 122 8.52 -1.02 0.77
CA GLU A 122 8.19 -0.67 -0.62
C GLU A 122 7.73 -1.90 -1.40
N ARG A 123 8.45 -3.02 -1.27
CA ARG A 123 8.13 -4.27 -1.95
C ARG A 123 6.73 -4.78 -1.59
N TYR A 124 6.38 -4.78 -0.30
CA TYR A 124 5.05 -5.19 0.16
C TYR A 124 3.98 -4.19 -0.26
N TYR A 125 4.22 -2.89 -0.09
CA TYR A 125 3.27 -1.84 -0.45
C TYR A 125 2.95 -1.88 -1.95
N LYS A 126 3.96 -2.05 -2.80
CA LYS A 126 3.80 -2.21 -4.25
C LYS A 126 2.95 -3.43 -4.60
N SER A 127 3.17 -4.57 -3.94
CA SER A 127 2.37 -5.79 -4.15
C SER A 127 0.90 -5.59 -3.77
N HIS A 128 0.65 -4.93 -2.62
CA HIS A 128 -0.70 -4.64 -2.17
C HIS A 128 -1.40 -3.63 -3.08
N LEU A 129 -0.74 -2.54 -3.45
CA LEU A 129 -1.26 -1.56 -4.40
C LEU A 129 -1.60 -2.20 -5.75
N ALA A 130 -0.73 -3.05 -6.29
CA ALA A 130 -0.97 -3.75 -7.55
C ALA A 130 -2.27 -4.57 -7.51
N LYS A 131 -2.47 -5.34 -6.44
CA LYS A 131 -3.69 -6.12 -6.23
C LYS A 131 -4.93 -5.22 -6.12
N ARG A 132 -4.84 -4.08 -5.41
CA ARG A 132 -5.95 -3.14 -5.27
C ARG A 132 -6.35 -2.50 -6.60
N LEU A 133 -5.36 -2.03 -7.37
CA LEU A 133 -5.57 -1.41 -8.67
C LEU A 133 -6.14 -2.39 -9.71
N LEU A 134 -5.57 -3.59 -9.83
CA LEU A 134 -6.00 -4.58 -10.83
C LEU A 134 -7.38 -5.15 -10.52
N LEU A 135 -7.68 -5.40 -9.24
CA LEU A 135 -8.96 -5.96 -8.82
C LEU A 135 -10.03 -4.90 -8.56
N GLN A 136 -9.74 -3.61 -8.80
CA GLN A 136 -10.61 -2.46 -8.50
C GLN A 136 -11.17 -2.52 -7.06
N LYS A 137 -10.30 -2.88 -6.10
CA LYS A 137 -10.67 -2.99 -4.68
C LYS A 137 -10.36 -1.71 -3.88
N SER A 138 -9.86 -0.68 -4.54
CA SER A 138 -9.64 0.64 -3.94
C SER A 138 -10.98 1.35 -3.75
N MET A 139 -11.18 1.96 -2.58
CA MET A 139 -12.40 2.71 -2.27
C MET A 139 -12.36 4.13 -2.83
N SER A 140 -11.17 4.73 -2.93
CA SER A 140 -10.96 6.10 -3.40
C SER A 140 -9.61 6.20 -4.09
N ASP A 141 -9.61 6.59 -5.36
CA ASP A 141 -8.39 6.83 -6.14
C ASP A 141 -7.59 8.02 -5.56
N ASP A 142 -8.29 9.03 -5.06
CA ASP A 142 -7.67 10.21 -4.44
C ASP A 142 -6.95 9.84 -3.14
N ALA A 143 -7.54 8.96 -2.33
CA ALA A 143 -6.91 8.44 -1.13
C ALA A 143 -5.61 7.70 -1.42
N GLU A 144 -5.60 6.89 -2.49
CA GLU A 144 -4.43 6.12 -2.91
C GLU A 144 -3.33 7.04 -3.45
N LYS A 145 -3.70 8.03 -4.29
CA LYS A 145 -2.77 9.06 -4.78
C LYS A 145 -2.20 9.91 -3.65
N ALA A 146 -3.02 10.29 -2.66
CA ALA A 146 -2.58 11.03 -1.48
C ALA A 146 -1.54 10.23 -0.68
N MET A 147 -1.77 8.94 -0.48
CA MET A 147 -0.84 8.07 0.23
C MET A 147 0.51 7.96 -0.51
N VAL A 148 0.50 7.80 -1.84
CA VAL A 148 1.74 7.79 -2.65
C VAL A 148 2.45 9.15 -2.61
N SER A 149 1.70 10.26 -2.60
CA SER A 149 2.29 11.61 -2.45
C SER A 149 3.00 11.78 -1.10
N LYS A 150 2.41 11.27 -0.01
CA LYS A 150 3.05 11.26 1.32
C LYS A 150 4.33 10.40 1.32
N LEU A 151 4.32 9.22 0.72
CA LEU A 151 5.53 8.39 0.55
C LEU A 151 6.62 9.10 -0.28
N LYS A 152 6.23 9.80 -1.35
CA LYS A 152 7.14 10.60 -2.19
C LYS A 152 7.79 11.73 -1.40
N THR A 153 7.04 12.37 -0.51
CA THR A 153 7.56 13.44 0.34
C THR A 153 8.63 12.91 1.30
N GLU A 154 8.44 11.71 1.85
CA GLU A 154 9.38 11.11 2.79
C GLU A 154 10.62 10.48 2.15
N CYS A 155 10.48 9.83 0.99
CA CYS A 155 11.56 9.03 0.37
C CYS A 155 11.99 9.51 -1.02
N GLY A 156 11.36 10.55 -1.56
CA GLY A 156 11.66 11.12 -2.86
C GLY A 156 11.03 10.37 -4.04
N CYS A 157 11.18 10.96 -5.22
CA CYS A 157 10.54 10.49 -6.46
C CYS A 157 10.99 9.09 -6.90
N GLN A 158 12.23 8.69 -6.60
CA GLN A 158 12.75 7.38 -7.00
C GLN A 158 12.01 6.24 -6.30
N PHE A 159 11.65 6.43 -5.03
CA PHE A 159 10.89 5.46 -4.23
C PHE A 159 9.48 5.23 -4.80
N THR A 160 8.83 6.29 -5.27
CA THR A 160 7.43 6.20 -5.76
C THR A 160 7.29 6.05 -7.27
N SER A 161 8.37 6.19 -8.04
CA SER A 161 8.31 6.21 -9.51
C SER A 161 7.54 5.03 -10.11
N LYS A 162 7.76 3.81 -9.59
CA LYS A 162 7.04 2.61 -10.05
C LYS A 162 5.56 2.63 -9.64
N LEU A 163 5.24 3.09 -8.43
CA LEU A 163 3.86 3.22 -7.95
C LEU A 163 3.07 4.23 -8.80
N GLU A 164 3.69 5.38 -9.11
CA GLU A 164 3.12 6.39 -10.00
C GLU A 164 2.94 5.85 -11.42
N GLY A 165 3.89 5.06 -11.91
CA GLY A 165 3.78 4.34 -13.18
C GLY A 165 2.59 3.39 -13.23
N MET A 166 2.31 2.67 -12.14
CA MET A 166 1.14 1.79 -12.04
C MET A 166 -0.18 2.54 -12.20
N PHE A 167 -0.33 3.74 -11.61
CA PHE A 167 -1.53 4.57 -11.82
C PHE A 167 -1.68 4.99 -13.28
N LYS A 168 -0.59 5.43 -13.91
CA LYS A 168 -0.58 5.83 -15.32
C LYS A 168 -0.99 4.67 -16.23
N ASP A 169 -0.48 3.46 -15.97
CA ASP A 169 -0.86 2.27 -16.72
C ASP A 169 -2.35 1.95 -16.60
N ILE A 170 -2.96 2.14 -15.41
CA ILE A 170 -4.41 1.95 -15.24
C ILE A 170 -5.21 3.00 -16.03
N GLU A 171 -4.81 4.27 -15.95
CA GLU A 171 -5.48 5.35 -16.68
C GLU A 171 -5.39 5.14 -18.20
N LEU A 172 -4.20 4.84 -18.71
CA LEU A 172 -3.97 4.54 -20.13
C LEU A 172 -4.74 3.29 -20.58
N SER A 173 -4.78 2.24 -19.74
CA SER A 173 -5.58 1.04 -20.03
C SER A 173 -7.07 1.34 -20.13
N ASN A 174 -7.62 2.21 -19.27
CA ASN A 174 -9.03 2.58 -19.33
C ASN A 174 -9.36 3.37 -20.62
N ILE A 175 -8.48 4.30 -21.02
CA ILE A 175 -8.59 5.03 -22.29
C ILE A 175 -8.55 4.07 -23.47
N LEU A 176 -7.55 3.17 -23.48
CA LEU A 176 -7.37 2.16 -24.52
C LEU A 176 -8.59 1.22 -24.65
N MET A 177 -9.19 0.84 -23.53
CA MET A 177 -10.42 0.04 -23.52
C MET A 177 -11.64 0.81 -24.06
N GLY A 178 -11.69 2.13 -23.86
CA GLY A 178 -12.67 3.00 -24.51
C GLY A 178 -12.50 3.01 -26.02
N ASP A 179 -11.28 3.25 -26.48
CA ASP A 179 -10.94 3.23 -27.91
C ASP A 179 -11.25 1.87 -28.57
N PHE A 180 -11.03 0.77 -27.86
CA PHE A 180 -11.32 -0.58 -28.35
C PHE A 180 -12.82 -0.82 -28.53
N ARG A 181 -13.66 -0.33 -27.59
CA ARG A 181 -15.11 -0.40 -27.70
C ARG A 181 -15.60 0.35 -28.94
N ASP A 182 -15.10 1.57 -29.15
CA ASP A 182 -15.44 2.36 -30.33
C ASP A 182 -14.95 1.69 -31.64
N TYR A 183 -13.79 1.02 -31.61
CA TYR A 183 -13.30 0.25 -32.74
C TYR A 183 -14.22 -0.93 -33.08
N LYS A 184 -14.70 -1.67 -32.06
CA LYS A 184 -15.65 -2.77 -32.23
C LYS A 184 -16.96 -2.30 -32.85
N GLU A 185 -17.50 -1.16 -32.41
CA GLU A 185 -18.73 -0.59 -32.97
C GLU A 185 -18.56 -0.19 -34.45
N ARG A 186 -17.40 0.34 -34.83
CA ARG A 186 -17.13 0.78 -36.22
C ARG A 186 -16.89 -0.34 -37.22
N THR A 187 -16.35 -1.46 -36.77
CA THR A 187 -15.90 -2.54 -37.68
C THR A 187 -16.96 -3.60 -37.92
N GLU A 188 -18.16 -3.48 -37.32
CA GLU A 188 -19.23 -4.49 -37.35
C GLU A 188 -18.72 -5.91 -37.03
N ILE A 189 -17.58 -6.01 -36.33
CA ILE A 189 -17.05 -7.29 -35.88
C ILE A 189 -18.11 -7.84 -34.93
N ALA A 190 -18.69 -8.98 -35.31
CA ALA A 190 -19.75 -9.65 -34.58
C ALA A 190 -19.47 -9.55 -33.07
N HIS A 191 -20.45 -9.04 -32.31
CA HIS A 191 -20.34 -8.93 -30.86
C HIS A 191 -19.72 -10.22 -30.31
N ASP A 192 -18.48 -10.14 -29.85
CA ASP A 192 -17.85 -11.26 -29.17
C ASP A 192 -18.84 -11.69 -28.08
N SER A 193 -19.11 -12.99 -27.99
CA SER A 193 -20.09 -13.49 -27.01
C SER A 193 -19.66 -13.29 -25.55
N VAL A 194 -18.44 -12.78 -25.34
CA VAL A 194 -17.86 -12.45 -24.04
C VAL A 194 -17.35 -11.01 -24.05
N ASP A 195 -17.76 -10.26 -23.04
CA ASP A 195 -17.17 -8.95 -22.73
C ASP A 195 -15.82 -9.13 -22.03
N ILE A 196 -14.82 -8.36 -22.47
CA ILE A 196 -13.46 -8.42 -21.94
C ILE A 196 -13.00 -7.05 -21.49
N THR A 197 -12.29 -7.01 -20.37
CA THR A 197 -11.55 -5.83 -19.92
C THR A 197 -10.08 -6.19 -19.86
N VAL A 198 -9.27 -5.55 -20.69
CA VAL A 198 -7.83 -5.78 -20.75
C VAL A 198 -7.09 -4.62 -20.10
N ARG A 199 -6.03 -4.93 -19.36
CA ARG A 199 -5.12 -3.94 -18.78
C ARG A 199 -3.72 -4.17 -19.30
N VAL A 200 -3.15 -3.16 -19.93
CA VAL A 200 -1.79 -3.20 -20.45
C VAL A 200 -0.87 -2.60 -19.39
N LEU A 201 0.12 -3.37 -18.96
CA LEU A 201 0.95 -3.06 -17.80
C LEU A 201 2.41 -2.91 -18.24
N THR A 202 3.08 -1.84 -17.80
CA THR A 202 4.48 -1.59 -18.11
C THR A 202 5.39 -2.57 -17.34
N SER A 203 6.20 -3.34 -18.08
CA SER A 203 7.16 -4.28 -17.48
C SER A 203 8.12 -3.56 -16.52
N GLY A 204 8.33 -4.12 -15.33
CA GLY A 204 9.22 -3.56 -14.30
C GLY A 204 8.57 -2.59 -13.31
N TYR A 205 7.39 -2.03 -13.62
CA TYR A 205 6.60 -1.25 -12.64
C TYR A 205 5.79 -2.17 -11.73
N TRP A 206 5.19 -3.20 -12.31
CA TRP A 206 4.32 -4.13 -11.60
C TRP A 206 5.11 -5.29 -10.98
N PRO A 207 4.62 -5.87 -9.86
CA PRO A 207 5.19 -7.11 -9.35
C PRO A 207 4.95 -8.24 -10.36
N THR A 208 6.03 -8.90 -10.79
CA THR A 208 5.92 -10.06 -11.68
C THR A 208 5.22 -11.21 -10.97
N GLN A 209 4.13 -11.71 -11.55
CA GLN A 209 3.51 -12.96 -11.13
C GLN A 209 3.77 -13.99 -12.22
N ALA A 210 4.39 -15.11 -11.87
CA ALA A 210 4.44 -16.26 -12.75
C ALA A 210 3.01 -16.80 -12.85
N ALA A 211 2.38 -16.65 -14.00
CA ALA A 211 1.11 -17.30 -14.28
C ALA A 211 1.38 -18.71 -14.82
N PRO A 212 0.66 -19.74 -14.34
CA PRO A 212 0.73 -21.06 -14.95
C PRO A 212 0.19 -21.00 -16.38
N ASP A 213 0.69 -21.88 -17.24
CA ASP A 213 0.13 -22.05 -18.58
C ASP A 213 -1.35 -22.45 -18.46
N CYS A 214 -2.20 -21.78 -19.23
CA CYS A 214 -3.63 -22.06 -19.27
C CYS A 214 -4.13 -22.18 -20.71
N VAL A 215 -5.04 -23.12 -20.93
CA VAL A 215 -5.74 -23.24 -22.22
C VAL A 215 -6.98 -22.36 -22.15
N LEU A 216 -6.97 -21.26 -22.90
CA LEU A 216 -8.13 -20.37 -22.98
C LEU A 216 -9.28 -21.07 -23.74
N PRO A 217 -10.52 -21.01 -23.24
CA PRO A 217 -11.68 -21.44 -24.01
C PRO A 217 -11.76 -20.69 -25.35
N PRO A 218 -12.24 -21.32 -26.44
CA PRO A 218 -12.21 -20.73 -27.78
C PRO A 218 -12.82 -19.33 -27.86
N VAL A 219 -13.91 -19.10 -27.13
CA VAL A 219 -14.60 -17.80 -27.08
C VAL A 219 -13.72 -16.71 -26.45
N ALA A 220 -13.02 -17.03 -25.36
CA ALA A 220 -12.12 -16.10 -24.70
C ALA A 220 -10.87 -15.82 -25.55
N ALA A 221 -10.35 -16.85 -26.23
CA ALA A 221 -9.22 -16.71 -27.15
C ALA A 221 -9.55 -15.80 -28.34
N GLN A 222 -10.75 -15.91 -28.91
CA GLN A 222 -11.21 -15.04 -29.99
C GLN A 222 -11.30 -13.58 -29.54
N ALA A 223 -11.93 -13.32 -28.39
CA ALA A 223 -12.03 -11.96 -27.84
C ALA A 223 -10.64 -11.36 -27.56
N PHE A 224 -9.72 -12.17 -27.03
CA PHE A 224 -8.33 -11.76 -26.81
C PHE A 224 -7.60 -11.42 -28.11
N GLU A 225 -7.75 -12.22 -29.17
CA GLU A 225 -7.10 -11.97 -30.46
C GLU A 225 -7.67 -10.73 -31.17
N SER A 226 -8.97 -10.46 -30.99
CA SER A 226 -9.62 -9.22 -31.43
C SER A 226 -8.97 -7.99 -30.77
N PHE A 227 -8.79 -8.02 -29.45
CA PHE A 227 -8.07 -6.96 -28.74
C PHE A 227 -6.62 -6.85 -29.18
N ARG A 228 -5.92 -7.98 -29.36
CA ARG A 228 -4.51 -8.00 -29.79
C ARG A 228 -4.33 -7.34 -31.16
N THR A 229 -5.21 -7.65 -32.11
CA THR A 229 -5.19 -7.07 -33.46
C THR A 229 -5.39 -5.55 -33.39
N PHE A 230 -6.38 -5.09 -32.62
CA PHE A 230 -6.59 -3.67 -32.36
C PHE A 230 -5.34 -3.01 -31.74
N TYR A 231 -4.78 -3.60 -30.69
CA TYR A 231 -3.64 -3.06 -29.98
C TYR A 231 -2.41 -2.91 -30.89
N LEU A 232 -2.07 -3.95 -31.65
CA LEU A 232 -0.93 -3.94 -32.57
C LEU A 232 -1.14 -2.98 -33.75
N SER A 233 -2.38 -2.73 -34.18
CA SER A 233 -2.66 -1.73 -35.21
C SER A 233 -2.35 -0.29 -34.79
N LYS A 234 -2.39 0.00 -33.48
CA LYS A 234 -2.10 1.31 -32.89
C LYS A 234 -0.68 1.43 -32.36
N HIS A 235 -0.10 0.33 -31.90
CA HIS A 235 1.22 0.28 -31.29
C HIS A 235 2.15 -0.61 -32.11
N ASN A 236 2.90 0.02 -33.03
CA ASN A 236 3.97 -0.64 -33.76
C ASN A 236 5.23 -0.68 -32.87
N GLY A 237 5.40 -1.79 -32.14
CA GLY A 237 6.55 -2.07 -31.29
C GLY A 237 6.53 -3.50 -30.78
#